data_AF-A0AA85K2D2-F1
#
_entry.id   AF-A0AA85K2D2-F1
#
_cell.length_a   1.000
_cell.length_b   1.000
_cell.length_c   1.000
_cell.angle_alpha   90.00
_cell.angle_beta   90.00
_cell.angle_gamma   90.00
#
_symmetry.space_group_name_H-M   'P 1'
#
loop_
_entity.id
_entity.type
_entity.pdbx_description
1 polymer ?
#
loop_
_entity_poly.entity_id
_entity_poly.type
_entity_poly.pdbx_seq_one_letter_code
_entity_poly.pdbx_strand_id
1 'polypeptide(L)'
;MKYKVDDSKLFKDYYEGCIRIAFSSNDDQLLYSAGLPDLNLPVWYILSTSGQQKQQQQQKPVTCLSPVDEQHGYLSIDVASRTHILATGLVNGEVWLYNVQNMSTPIHCISIGSGNHSIRLLSFSSTLRADLNDVGFIK
;
A
#
# COMPACT_ATOMS: atom_id res chain seq x y z
N MET A 1 31.23 -5.40 29.84
CA MET A 1 30.88 -4.47 28.74
C MET A 1 29.55 -4.97 28.16
N LYS A 2 28.42 -4.31 28.45
CA LYS A 2 27.14 -4.66 27.82
C LYS A 2 27.06 -3.90 26.51
N TYR A 3 27.11 -4.59 25.38
CA TYR A 3 26.83 -3.98 24.08
C TYR A 3 25.37 -3.54 24.10
N LYS A 4 25.14 -2.23 24.04
CA LYS A 4 23.81 -1.67 23.77
C LYS A 4 23.61 -1.87 22.27
N VAL A 5 22.94 -2.96 21.92
CA VAL A 5 22.53 -3.23 20.55
C VAL A 5 21.55 -2.13 20.17
N ASP A 6 21.83 -1.46 19.05
CA ASP A 6 20.95 -0.43 18.51
C ASP A 6 19.80 -1.13 17.79
N ASP A 7 18.68 -1.32 18.48
CA ASP A 7 17.50 -2.02 17.97
C ASP A 7 16.97 -1.39 16.68
N SER A 8 17.23 -0.08 16.47
CA SER A 8 16.87 0.62 15.23
C SER A 8 17.63 0.11 14.00
N LYS A 9 18.83 -0.43 14.19
CA LYS A 9 19.65 -1.00 13.12
C LYS A 9 19.16 -2.41 12.76
N LEU A 10 18.84 -3.22 13.76
CA LEU A 10 18.26 -4.57 13.57
C LEU A 10 16.90 -4.52 12.85
N PHE A 11 16.06 -3.54 13.18
CA PHE A 11 14.76 -3.38 12.54
C PHE A 11 14.91 -3.05 11.04
N LYS A 12 15.84 -2.17 10.67
CA LYS A 12 16.10 -1.80 9.26
C LYS A 12 16.65 -2.96 8.44
N ASP A 13 17.57 -3.74 9.01
CA ASP A 13 18.16 -4.90 8.34
C ASP A 13 17.11 -6.01 8.09
N TYR A 14 16.04 -6.09 8.90
CA TYR A 14 14.99 -7.11 8.76
C TYR A 14 13.99 -6.83 7.61
N TYR A 15 13.87 -5.59 7.17
CA TYR A 15 12.92 -5.14 6.14
C TYR A 15 13.58 -4.51 4.92
N GLU A 16 14.90 -4.63 4.79
CA GLU A 16 15.68 -4.09 3.67
C GLU A 16 15.04 -4.50 2.32
N GLY A 17 14.82 -3.52 1.44
CA GLY A 17 14.20 -3.73 0.13
C GLY A 17 12.68 -3.94 0.12
N CYS A 18 11.98 -3.81 1.26
CA CYS A 18 10.51 -3.80 1.28
C CYS A 18 10.00 -2.43 0.84
N ILE A 19 9.85 -2.25 -0.48
CA ILE A 19 9.03 -1.19 -1.07
C ILE A 19 7.94 -1.88 -1.88
N ARG A 20 6.70 -1.45 -1.69
CA ARG A 20 5.55 -1.88 -2.49
C ARG A 20 4.84 -0.67 -3.03
N ILE A 21 4.32 -0.82 -4.24
CA ILE A 21 3.54 0.20 -4.93
C ILE A 21 2.27 -0.42 -5.49
N ALA A 22 1.18 0.33 -5.52
CA ALA A 22 -0.07 -0.07 -6.16
C ALA A 22 -0.73 1.17 -6.78
N PHE A 23 -1.21 1.04 -8.01
CA PHE A 23 -2.00 2.09 -8.65
C PHE A 23 -3.45 2.01 -8.18
N SER A 24 -4.11 3.16 -8.08
CA SER A 24 -5.55 3.20 -7.86
C SER A 24 -6.29 2.55 -9.03
N SER A 25 -7.34 1.80 -8.70
CA SER A 25 -8.22 1.19 -9.70
C SER A 25 -9.28 2.15 -10.25
N ASN A 26 -9.39 3.36 -9.69
CA ASN A 26 -10.40 4.36 -10.06
C ASN A 26 -9.81 5.69 -10.55
N ASP A 27 -8.52 5.92 -10.36
CA ASP A 27 -7.81 7.14 -10.75
C ASP A 27 -6.40 6.76 -11.21
N ASP A 28 -6.13 6.88 -12.51
CA ASP A 28 -4.86 6.48 -13.12
C ASP A 28 -3.68 7.37 -12.74
N GLN A 29 -3.95 8.50 -12.10
CA GLN A 29 -2.94 9.42 -11.60
C GLN A 29 -2.61 9.16 -10.13
N LEU A 30 -3.26 8.21 -9.46
CA LEU A 30 -3.05 7.99 -8.04
C LEU A 30 -2.25 6.71 -7.76
N LEU A 31 -1.20 6.86 -6.94
CA LEU A 31 -0.30 5.77 -6.55
C LEU A 31 -0.20 5.69 -5.03
N TYR A 32 -0.28 4.48 -4.51
CA TYR A 32 0.02 4.15 -3.13
C TYR A 32 1.41 3.53 -3.07
N SER A 33 2.17 3.85 -2.03
CA SER A 33 3.39 3.11 -1.71
C SER A 33 3.45 2.76 -0.23
N ALA A 34 4.18 1.71 0.12
CA ALA A 34 4.42 1.31 1.50
C ALA A 34 5.82 0.71 1.66
N GLY A 35 6.32 0.72 2.89
CA GLY A 35 7.57 0.09 3.27
C GLY A 35 8.62 1.06 3.82
N LEU A 36 9.89 0.66 3.78
CA LEU A 36 11.00 1.43 4.38
C LEU A 36 11.23 2.79 3.68
N PRO A 37 11.79 3.79 4.38
CA PRO A 37 12.45 3.70 5.70
C PRO A 37 11.55 3.92 6.91
N ASP A 38 10.35 4.48 6.72
CA ASP A 38 9.48 4.95 7.80
C ASP A 38 8.24 4.06 8.00
N LEU A 39 8.04 3.07 7.12
CA LEU A 39 6.88 2.19 7.12
C LEU A 39 5.56 2.95 7.01
N ASN A 40 5.60 4.17 6.46
CA ASN A 40 4.42 4.96 6.16
C ASN A 40 3.74 4.44 4.89
N LEU A 41 2.48 4.85 4.70
CA LEU A 41 1.74 4.66 3.46
C LEU A 41 1.45 6.02 2.81
N PRO A 42 2.40 6.56 2.03
CA PRO A 42 2.15 7.77 1.26
C PRO A 42 1.30 7.51 0.01
N VAL A 43 0.49 8.50 -0.30
CA VAL A 43 -0.38 8.60 -1.48
C VAL A 43 0.13 9.71 -2.38
N TRP A 44 0.31 9.41 -3.65
CA TRP A 44 0.95 10.30 -4.62
C TRP A 44 0.02 10.59 -5.79
N TYR A 45 0.03 11.85 -6.26
CA TYR A 45 -0.44 12.18 -7.60
C TYR A 45 0.74 12.08 -8.58
N ILE A 46 0.62 11.19 -9.55
CA ILE A 46 1.52 11.06 -10.69
C ILE A 46 0.99 11.97 -11.79
N LEU A 47 1.71 13.06 -12.04
CA LEU A 47 1.40 13.95 -13.15
C LEU A 47 1.73 13.26 -14.48
N SER A 48 0.75 13.16 -15.37
CA SER A 48 1.01 12.77 -16.76
C SER A 48 1.87 13.84 -17.43
N THR A 49 3.06 13.47 -17.89
CA THR A 49 4.03 14.38 -18.51
C THR A 49 3.72 14.68 -19.99
N SER A 50 2.50 14.40 -20.46
CA SER A 50 2.09 14.74 -21.82
C SER A 50 1.88 16.25 -21.99
N GLY A 51 2.98 17.01 -22.07
CA GLY A 51 2.98 18.28 -22.80
C GLY A 51 3.76 19.46 -22.21
N GLN A 52 4.07 19.52 -20.92
CA GLN A 52 4.85 20.66 -20.38
C GLN A 52 5.83 20.25 -19.29
N GLN A 53 7.13 20.27 -19.65
CA GLN A 53 8.21 20.42 -18.70
C GLN A 53 8.09 21.79 -18.02
N LYS A 54 7.76 21.81 -16.72
CA LYS A 54 8.24 22.80 -15.75
C LYS A 54 7.76 22.44 -14.35
N GLN A 55 8.58 21.70 -13.61
CA GLN A 55 9.30 22.18 -12.42
C GLN A 55 9.75 20.99 -11.58
N GLN A 56 11.04 20.99 -11.23
CA GLN A 56 11.69 20.14 -10.25
C GLN A 56 11.20 20.49 -8.83
N GLN A 57 9.88 20.51 -8.59
CA GLN A 57 9.36 20.52 -7.23
C GLN A 57 9.41 19.09 -6.72
N GLN A 58 10.03 18.87 -5.55
CA GLN A 58 9.92 17.61 -4.83
C GLN A 58 8.43 17.31 -4.68
N GLN A 59 7.94 16.30 -5.40
CA GLN A 59 6.57 15.84 -5.24
C GLN A 59 6.45 15.36 -3.80
N LYS A 60 5.60 16.04 -3.02
CA LYS A 60 5.25 15.61 -1.66
C LYS A 60 4.04 14.67 -1.77
N PRO A 61 3.93 13.64 -0.91
CA PRO A 61 2.69 12.89 -0.81
C PRO A 61 1.50 13.82 -0.58
N VAL A 62 0.41 13.55 -1.29
CA VAL A 62 -0.89 14.24 -1.14
C VAL A 62 -1.45 13.96 0.25
N THR A 63 -1.27 12.72 0.69
CA THR A 63 -1.63 12.23 2.01
C THR A 63 -0.60 11.19 2.41
N CYS A 64 -0.34 11.08 3.71
CA CYS A 64 0.56 10.07 4.24
C CYS A 64 -0.08 9.48 5.49
N LEU A 65 -0.36 8.17 5.47
CA LEU A 65 -0.76 7.48 6.68
C LEU A 65 0.48 7.05 7.44
N SER A 66 0.55 7.46 8.70
CA SER A 66 1.58 6.98 9.61
C SER A 66 1.09 5.78 10.40
N PRO A 67 1.98 4.82 10.72
CA PRO A 67 1.69 3.75 11.66
C PRO A 67 1.23 4.32 13.00
N VAL A 68 0.29 3.62 13.65
CA VAL A 68 -0.15 3.99 15.00
C VAL A 68 0.98 3.77 16.02
N ASP A 69 1.80 2.75 15.78
CA ASP A 69 3.03 2.43 16.51
C ASP A 69 4.00 1.64 15.61
N GLU A 70 5.14 1.22 16.16
CA GLU A 70 6.19 0.48 15.44
C GLU A 70 5.75 -0.90 14.91
N GLN A 71 4.71 -1.50 15.50
CA GLN A 71 4.20 -2.82 15.11
C GLN A 71 3.16 -2.72 13.98
N HIS A 72 2.60 -1.55 13.73
CA HIS A 72 1.61 -1.30 12.68
C HIS A 72 2.20 -0.64 11.43
N GLY A 73 3.50 -0.87 11.18
CA GLY A 73 4.17 -0.40 9.96
C GLY A 73 3.64 -1.07 8.69
N TYR A 74 3.39 -0.29 7.64
CA TYR A 74 2.88 -0.79 6.35
C TYR A 74 4.01 -1.42 5.52
N LEU A 75 3.83 -2.67 5.07
CA LEU A 75 4.85 -3.45 4.35
C LEU A 75 4.41 -3.94 2.97
N SER A 76 3.13 -4.26 2.81
CA SER A 76 2.56 -4.67 1.55
C SER A 76 1.24 -3.99 1.29
N ILE A 77 0.92 -3.81 0.02
CA ILE A 77 -0.29 -3.14 -0.42
C ILE A 77 -0.83 -3.79 -1.68
N ASP A 78 -2.15 -3.82 -1.82
CA ASP A 78 -2.81 -4.08 -3.09
C ASP A 78 -4.18 -3.41 -3.14
N VAL A 79 -4.65 -3.08 -4.34
CA VAL A 79 -5.92 -2.39 -4.59
C VAL A 79 -6.88 -3.33 -5.30
N ALA A 80 -8.07 -3.52 -4.74
CA ALA A 80 -9.08 -4.36 -5.38
C ALA A 80 -9.65 -3.65 -6.62
N SER A 81 -9.73 -4.39 -7.73
CA SER A 81 -10.21 -3.87 -9.02
C SER A 81 -11.66 -3.41 -8.97
N ARG A 82 -11.97 -2.24 -9.56
CA ARG A 82 -13.33 -1.67 -9.64
C ARG A 82 -14.01 -1.47 -8.28
N THR A 83 -13.20 -1.31 -7.23
CA THR A 83 -13.68 -1.00 -5.89
C THR A 83 -12.87 0.15 -5.32
N HIS A 84 -13.30 0.67 -4.17
CA HIS A 84 -12.54 1.66 -3.42
C HIS A 84 -11.71 1.04 -2.29
N ILE A 85 -11.31 -0.22 -2.42
CA ILE A 85 -10.64 -0.96 -1.34
C ILE A 85 -9.14 -1.05 -1.59
N LEU A 86 -8.37 -0.56 -0.62
CA LEU A 86 -6.94 -0.77 -0.48
C LEU A 86 -6.70 -1.73 0.69
N ALA A 87 -5.99 -2.82 0.47
CA ALA A 87 -5.51 -3.69 1.53
C ALA A 87 -4.05 -3.38 1.84
N THR A 88 -3.70 -3.42 3.13
CA THR A 88 -2.34 -3.17 3.60
C THR A 88 -1.92 -4.26 4.57
N GLY A 89 -0.81 -4.94 4.29
CA GLY A 89 -0.20 -5.88 5.20
C GLY A 89 0.81 -5.21 6.12
N LEU A 90 0.76 -5.53 7.40
CA LEU A 90 1.53 -4.85 8.45
C LEU A 90 2.67 -5.71 9.03
N VAL A 91 3.54 -5.06 9.79
CA VAL A 91 4.64 -5.68 10.57
C VAL A 91 4.11 -6.71 11.58
N ASN A 92 3.02 -6.43 12.28
CA ASN A 92 2.43 -7.30 13.31
C ASN A 92 1.70 -8.53 12.77
N GLY A 93 1.58 -8.70 11.45
CA GLY A 93 0.84 -9.81 10.86
C GLY A 93 -0.64 -9.53 10.63
N GLU A 94 -1.08 -8.29 10.79
CA GLU A 94 -2.43 -7.88 10.45
C GLU A 94 -2.53 -7.40 9.00
N VAL A 95 -3.75 -7.52 8.47
CA VAL A 95 -4.17 -6.88 7.24
C VAL A 95 -5.24 -5.85 7.57
N TRP A 96 -4.99 -4.61 7.22
CA TRP A 96 -5.96 -3.53 7.32
C TRP A 96 -6.55 -3.23 5.95
N LEU A 97 -7.87 -3.04 5.90
CA LEU A 97 -8.58 -2.62 4.71
C LEU A 97 -9.03 -1.17 4.86
N TYR A 98 -8.82 -0.37 3.83
CA TYR A 98 -9.19 1.03 3.78
C TYR A 98 -10.17 1.30 2.65
N ASN A 99 -11.09 2.23 2.89
CA ASN A 99 -11.77 2.92 1.80
C ASN A 99 -10.85 4.04 1.28
N VAL A 100 -10.46 4.00 0.01
CA VAL A 100 -9.54 5.00 -0.56
C VAL A 100 -10.15 6.40 -0.65
N GLN A 101 -11.47 6.53 -0.57
CA GLN A 101 -12.15 7.83 -0.50
C GLN A 101 -12.02 8.47 0.90
N ASN A 102 -11.80 7.66 1.94
CA ASN A 102 -11.55 8.13 3.30
C ASN A 102 -10.62 7.15 4.02
N MET A 103 -9.32 7.46 3.99
CA MET A 103 -8.27 6.61 4.53
C MET A 103 -7.93 6.90 6.01
N SER A 104 -8.74 7.70 6.71
CA SER A 104 -8.46 8.11 8.10
C SER A 104 -8.40 6.94 9.09
N THR A 105 -9.21 5.90 8.86
CA THR A 105 -9.27 4.70 9.70
C THR A 105 -9.52 3.47 8.82
N PRO A 106 -8.98 2.29 9.19
CA PRO A 106 -9.29 1.06 8.49
C PRO A 106 -10.76 0.70 8.68
N ILE A 107 -11.44 0.32 7.61
CA ILE A 107 -12.83 -0.17 7.63
C ILE A 107 -12.91 -1.62 8.13
N HIS A 108 -11.79 -2.35 8.08
CA HIS A 108 -11.70 -3.71 8.58
C HIS A 108 -10.25 -4.06 8.95
N CYS A 109 -10.09 -4.93 9.94
CA CYS A 109 -8.81 -5.51 10.34
C CYS A 109 -8.93 -7.03 10.40
N ILE A 110 -7.96 -7.73 9.83
CA ILE A 110 -7.85 -9.18 9.81
C ILE A 110 -6.52 -9.56 10.44
N SER A 111 -6.55 -10.22 11.60
CA SER A 111 -5.34 -10.72 12.26
C SER A 111 -5.09 -12.18 11.87
N ILE A 112 -3.91 -12.49 11.29
CA ILE A 112 -3.59 -13.83 10.77
C ILE A 112 -2.97 -14.73 11.86
N GLY A 113 -3.52 -14.70 13.08
CA GLY A 113 -3.13 -15.53 14.22
C GLY A 113 -2.04 -14.94 15.13
N SER A 114 -1.60 -15.71 16.13
CA SER A 114 -0.72 -15.24 17.23
C SER A 114 0.78 -15.20 16.90
N GLY A 115 1.15 -15.37 15.64
CA GLY A 115 2.54 -15.26 15.21
C GLY A 115 2.76 -13.85 14.68
N ASN A 116 3.71 -13.11 15.27
CA ASN A 116 4.17 -11.80 14.80
C ASN A 116 4.90 -11.93 13.44
N HIS A 117 4.21 -12.46 12.42
CA HIS A 117 4.73 -12.70 11.09
C HIS A 117 4.27 -11.58 10.19
N SER A 118 5.18 -10.67 9.87
CA SER A 118 4.96 -9.56 8.96
C SER A 118 4.30 -9.98 7.65
N ILE A 119 3.27 -9.26 7.20
CA ILE A 119 2.62 -9.50 5.90
C ILE A 119 3.38 -8.77 4.81
N ARG A 120 4.29 -9.50 4.14
CA ARG A 120 5.22 -8.96 3.12
C ARG A 120 4.69 -9.02 1.69
N LEU A 121 3.65 -9.80 1.47
CA LEU A 121 3.01 -10.02 0.18
C LEU A 121 1.51 -10.11 0.39
N LEU A 122 0.79 -9.42 -0.47
CA LEU A 122 -0.66 -9.36 -0.46
C LEU A 122 -1.08 -9.15 -1.92
N SER A 123 -2.09 -9.89 -2.37
CA SER A 123 -2.65 -9.70 -3.69
C SER A 123 -4.14 -10.03 -3.69
N PHE A 124 -4.94 -9.14 -4.24
CA PHE A 124 -6.30 -9.43 -4.65
C PHE A 124 -6.28 -10.27 -5.92
N SER A 125 -7.06 -11.34 -5.92
CA SER A 125 -7.36 -12.05 -7.16
C SER A 125 -8.41 -11.26 -7.93
N SER A 126 -8.17 -11.04 -9.23
CA SER A 126 -9.20 -10.53 -10.12
C SER A 126 -10.08 -11.68 -10.59
N THR A 127 -11.30 -11.76 -10.04
CA THR A 127 -12.36 -12.48 -10.74
C THR A 127 -12.89 -11.55 -11.83
N LEU A 128 -12.38 -11.70 -13.06
CA LEU A 128 -13.11 -11.25 -14.23
C LEU A 128 -14.45 -11.98 -14.21
N ARG A 129 -15.50 -11.33 -13.71
CA ARG A 129 -16.83 -11.64 -14.23
C ARG A 129 -16.74 -11.26 -15.69
N ALA A 130 -16.73 -12.26 -16.57
CA ALA A 130 -17.10 -12.03 -17.95
C ALA A 130 -18.50 -11.42 -17.89
N ASP A 131 -18.60 -10.10 -18.06
CA ASP A 131 -19.86 -9.49 -18.38
C ASP A 131 -20.31 -10.19 -19.66
N LEU A 132 -21.28 -11.11 -19.52
CA LEU A 132 -21.90 -11.88 -20.59
C LEU A 132 -22.63 -11.00 -21.63
N ASN A 133 -22.38 -9.70 -21.64
CA ASN A 133 -22.98 -8.71 -22.53
C ASN A 133 -22.00 -8.16 -23.57
N ASP A 134 -20.71 -8.54 -23.54
CA ASP A 134 -19.71 -8.07 -24.51
C ASP A 134 -19.35 -9.11 -25.58
N VAL A 135 -20.28 -10.03 -25.87
CA VAL A 135 -20.23 -10.85 -27.09
C VAL A 135 -21.26 -10.29 -28.07
N GLY A 136 -20.97 -9.07 -28.55
CA GLY A 136 -21.48 -8.62 -29.83
C GLY A 136 -20.94 -9.56 -30.91
N PHE A 137 -21.68 -10.62 -31.22
CA PHE A 137 -21.46 -11.37 -32.45
C PHE A 137 -21.77 -10.43 -33.62
N ILE A 138 -20.73 -9.82 -34.17
CA ILE A 138 -20.73 -9.41 -35.57
C ILE A 138 -20.61 -10.70 -36.38
N LYS A 139 -21.75 -11.23 -36.82
CA LYS A 139 -21.95 -11.74 -38.19
C LYS A 139 -23.42 -12.04 -38.45
#